data_AF-A0A7X6Y9Z2-F1
#
_entry.id   AF-A0A7X6Y9Z2-F1
#
_cell.length_a   1.000
_cell.length_b   1.000
_cell.length_c   1.000
_cell.angle_alpha   90.00
_cell.angle_beta   90.00
_cell.angle_gamma   90.00
#
_symmetry.space_group_name_H-M   'P 1'
#
loop_
_entity.id
_entity.type
_entity.pdbx_description
1 polymer ?
#
loop_
_entity_poly.entity_id
_entity_poly.type
_entity_poly.pdbx_seq_one_letter_code
_entity_poly.pdbx_strand_id
1 'polypeptide(L)'
;MTSTADGRWRHHPVDPCNAQYHDLQWVDIDGDGQCELVTGKRHRAHCGHEAGEWDDLGIYYFKWTGEGFAKQVIDYGPIGTGKGCGIHFAVADLRGTGRMDLVAPGKDGLSVFYNEGI
;
A
#
# COMPACT_ATOMS: atom_id res chain seq x y z
N MET A 1 -5.29 14.54 -3.63
CA MET A 1 -5.79 15.37 -4.76
C MET A 1 -6.60 16.50 -4.14
N THR A 2 -6.31 17.77 -4.43
CA THR A 2 -7.09 18.91 -3.91
C THR A 2 -7.89 19.53 -5.04
N SER A 3 -9.17 19.83 -4.80
CA SER A 3 -9.98 20.62 -5.71
C SER A 3 -9.54 22.07 -5.61
N THR A 4 -9.28 22.70 -6.74
CA THR A 4 -9.12 24.14 -6.82
C THR A 4 -10.48 24.83 -6.71
N ALA A 5 -10.47 26.14 -6.48
CA ALA A 5 -11.69 26.95 -6.42
C ALA A 5 -12.50 26.92 -7.73
N ASP A 6 -11.89 26.58 -8.87
CA ASP A 6 -12.54 26.36 -10.17
C ASP A 6 -12.92 24.88 -10.43
N GLY A 7 -12.89 24.02 -9.40
CA GLY A 7 -13.31 22.62 -9.49
C GLY A 7 -12.33 21.70 -10.23
N ARG A 8 -11.10 22.16 -10.48
CA ARG A 8 -10.06 21.36 -11.14
C ARG A 8 -9.23 20.59 -10.13
N TRP A 9 -8.79 19.41 -10.53
CA TRP A 9 -7.90 18.59 -9.72
C TRP A 9 -6.45 18.99 -9.95
N ARG A 10 -5.71 19.17 -8.85
CA ARG A 10 -4.25 19.29 -8.89
C ARG A 10 -3.60 17.93 -8.61
N HIS A 11 -2.62 17.59 -9.44
CA HIS A 11 -1.78 16.42 -9.25
C HIS A 11 -0.72 16.72 -8.19
N HIS A 12 -0.60 15.84 -7.19
CA HIS A 12 0.43 15.89 -6.16
C HIS A 12 1.08 14.51 -6.09
N PRO A 13 2.38 14.38 -6.40
CA PRO A 13 3.07 13.11 -6.28
C PRO A 13 3.15 12.68 -4.80
N VAL A 14 2.90 11.39 -4.54
CA VAL A 14 3.00 10.78 -3.20
C VAL A 14 4.32 10.03 -3.07
N ASP A 15 4.57 9.08 -3.96
CA ASP A 15 5.82 8.30 -4.00
C ASP A 15 6.25 8.08 -5.47
N PRO A 16 6.97 9.04 -6.06
CA PRO A 16 7.33 9.00 -7.48
C PRO A 16 8.49 8.03 -7.77
N CYS A 17 9.12 7.47 -6.74
CA CYS A 17 10.32 6.63 -6.85
C CYS A 17 10.02 5.14 -6.72
N ASN A 18 8.76 4.74 -6.61
CA ASN A 18 8.36 3.34 -6.58
C ASN A 18 7.44 3.02 -7.76
N ALA A 19 7.66 1.88 -8.38
CA ALA A 19 6.89 1.41 -9.53
C ALA A 19 5.94 0.29 -9.13
N GLN A 20 4.98 0.02 -10.00
CA GLN A 20 4.12 -1.16 -9.92
C GLN A 20 3.22 -1.23 -8.67
N TYR A 21 2.83 -0.07 -8.10
CA TYR A 21 1.75 -0.03 -7.11
C TYR A 21 0.46 -0.61 -7.71
N HIS A 22 -0.20 -1.48 -6.96
CA HIS A 22 -1.46 -2.11 -7.35
C HIS A 22 -2.45 -2.07 -6.18
N ASP A 23 -3.69 -1.76 -6.55
CA ASP A 23 -4.82 -1.58 -5.65
C ASP A 23 -4.57 -0.50 -4.58
N LEU A 24 -5.63 0.18 -4.17
CA LEU A 24 -5.55 1.29 -3.23
C LEU A 24 -6.68 1.12 -2.22
N GLN A 25 -6.32 0.95 -0.95
CA GLN A 25 -7.27 0.88 0.15
C GLN A 25 -7.17 2.17 0.97
N TRP A 26 -8.32 2.80 1.23
CA TRP A 26 -8.42 3.99 2.06
C TRP A 26 -9.06 3.59 3.39
N VAL A 27 -8.24 3.37 4.40
CA VAL A 27 -8.64 2.71 5.65
C VAL A 27 -7.83 3.26 6.82
N ASP A 28 -8.48 3.38 7.97
CA ASP A 28 -7.83 3.66 9.25
C ASP A 28 -7.03 2.43 9.69
N ILE A 29 -5.75 2.39 9.30
CA ILE A 29 -4.88 1.23 9.53
C ILE A 29 -4.15 1.32 10.87
N ASP A 30 -3.96 2.53 11.38
CA ASP A 30 -3.27 2.77 12.66
C ASP A 30 -4.20 3.05 13.86
N GLY A 31 -5.50 3.18 13.62
CA GLY A 31 -6.53 3.28 14.65
C GLY A 31 -6.69 4.66 15.26
N ASP A 32 -6.18 5.72 14.62
CA ASP A 32 -6.26 7.09 15.12
C ASP A 32 -7.57 7.82 14.74
N GLY A 33 -8.45 7.16 13.99
CA GLY A 33 -9.72 7.69 13.52
C GLY A 33 -9.64 8.48 12.21
N GLN A 34 -8.46 8.55 11.58
CA GLN A 34 -8.25 9.02 10.21
C GLN A 34 -7.87 7.84 9.31
N CYS A 35 -8.09 7.99 8.00
CA CYS A 35 -7.70 6.93 7.06
C CYS A 35 -6.35 7.23 6.41
N GLU A 36 -5.59 6.17 6.21
CA GLU A 36 -4.35 6.14 5.44
C GLU A 36 -4.62 5.57 4.04
N LEU A 37 -3.72 5.88 3.10
CA LEU A 37 -3.66 5.15 1.84
C LEU A 37 -2.76 3.92 2.03
N VAL A 38 -3.34 2.73 2.01
CA VAL A 38 -2.61 1.45 2.00
C VAL A 38 -2.49 0.96 0.56
N THR A 39 -1.29 0.57 0.15
CA THR A 39 -1.03 -0.01 -1.18
C THR A 39 0.28 -0.80 -1.17
N GLY A 40 0.55 -1.57 -2.21
CA GLY A 40 1.79 -2.33 -2.32
C GLY A 40 2.19 -2.55 -3.76
N LYS A 41 3.42 -3.04 -3.92
CA LYS A 41 3.94 -3.40 -5.22
C LYS A 41 3.42 -4.78 -5.64
N ARG A 42 3.10 -4.93 -6.92
CA ARG A 42 2.94 -6.23 -7.55
C ARG A 42 4.20 -6.58 -8.36
N HIS A 43 4.96 -7.56 -7.90
CA HIS A 43 6.09 -8.09 -8.68
C HIS A 43 5.61 -8.63 -10.04
N ARG A 44 6.27 -8.24 -11.14
CA ARG A 44 5.90 -8.65 -12.51
C ARG A 44 4.46 -8.31 -12.86
N ALA A 45 4.06 -7.09 -12.54
CA ALA A 45 2.73 -6.55 -12.79
C ALA A 45 2.34 -6.65 -14.27
N HIS A 46 3.23 -6.24 -15.17
CA HIS A 46 3.00 -6.30 -16.61
C HIS A 46 3.99 -7.28 -17.25
N CYS A 47 4.13 -8.45 -16.61
CA CYS A 47 4.87 -9.62 -17.09
C CYS A 47 6.40 -9.43 -17.26
N GLY A 48 6.99 -8.36 -16.72
CA GLY A 48 8.43 -8.11 -16.78
C GLY A 48 8.87 -7.19 -17.92
N HIS A 49 7.95 -6.40 -18.48
CA HIS A 49 8.22 -5.51 -19.62
C HIS A 49 8.40 -4.04 -19.23
N GLU A 50 8.39 -3.72 -17.94
CA GLU A 50 8.42 -2.35 -17.43
C GLU A 50 9.51 -2.14 -16.37
N ALA A 51 9.79 -0.87 -16.09
CA ALA A 51 10.70 -0.50 -15.02
C ALA A 51 10.17 -0.98 -13.66
N GLY A 52 11.11 -1.37 -12.79
CA GLY A 52 10.86 -1.80 -11.43
C GLY A 52 10.25 -3.20 -11.28
N GLU A 53 10.06 -3.97 -12.35
CA GLU A 53 9.52 -5.34 -12.27
C GLU A 53 10.43 -6.29 -11.45
N TRP A 54 11.72 -5.96 -11.33
CA TRP A 54 12.75 -6.78 -10.68
C TRP A 54 13.34 -6.16 -9.42
N ASP A 55 12.97 -4.93 -9.06
CA ASP A 55 13.41 -4.35 -7.79
C ASP A 55 12.75 -5.08 -6.63
N ASP A 56 13.31 -4.90 -5.44
CA ASP A 56 12.68 -5.21 -4.17
C ASP A 56 11.20 -4.77 -4.16
N LEU A 57 10.39 -5.51 -3.42
CA LEU A 57 8.96 -5.30 -3.31
C LEU A 57 8.57 -5.01 -1.87
N GLY A 58 7.49 -4.25 -1.72
CA GLY A 58 6.97 -3.91 -0.41
C GLY A 58 5.51 -3.50 -0.43
N ILE A 59 4.97 -3.47 0.77
CA ILE A 59 3.62 -3.02 1.11
C ILE A 59 3.78 -1.87 2.09
N TYR A 60 3.01 -0.81 1.89
CA TYR A 60 3.16 0.44 2.63
C TYR A 60 1.80 0.99 2.99
N TYR A 61 1.78 1.82 4.02
CA TYR A 61 0.71 2.79 4.21
C TYR A 61 1.27 4.20 4.18
N PHE A 62 0.45 5.14 3.75
CA PHE A 62 0.79 6.54 3.57
C PHE A 62 -0.12 7.38 4.46
N LYS A 63 0.49 8.00 5.48
CA LYS A 63 -0.22 8.82 6.45
C LYS A 63 -0.21 10.30 6.05
N TRP A 64 -1.37 10.94 6.07
CA TRP A 64 -1.47 12.37 5.80
C TRP A 64 -0.88 13.17 6.96
N THR A 65 0.04 14.09 6.65
CA THR A 65 0.75 14.91 7.65
C THR A 65 0.20 16.33 7.79
N GLY A 66 -0.84 16.69 7.03
CA GLY A 66 -1.29 18.07 6.87
C GLY A 66 -0.70 18.78 5.64
N GLU A 67 0.48 18.35 5.18
CA GLU A 67 1.17 18.94 4.03
C GLU A 67 1.39 17.92 2.89
N GLY A 68 1.50 16.64 3.23
CA GLY A 68 1.76 15.57 2.29
C GLY A 68 1.52 14.20 2.91
N PHE A 69 2.09 13.17 2.29
CA PHE A 69 1.98 11.80 2.77
C PHE A 69 3.33 11.28 3.26
N ALA A 70 3.37 10.77 4.48
CA ALA A 70 4.52 10.07 5.05
C ALA A 70 4.38 8.56 4.78
N LYS A 71 5.36 7.98 4.10
CA LYS A 71 5.42 6.54 3.77
C LYS A 71 5.86 5.73 5.00
N GLN A 72 5.09 4.71 5.34
CA GLN A 72 5.37 3.75 6.40
C GLN A 72 5.48 2.35 5.80
N VAL A 73 6.42 1.54 6.28
CA VAL A 73 6.70 0.20 5.74
C VAL A 73 5.93 -0.85 6.53
N ILE A 74 5.08 -1.63 5.84
CA ILE A 74 4.47 -2.84 6.39
C ILE A 74 5.40 -4.03 6.13
N ASP A 75 5.88 -4.14 4.89
CA ASP A 75 6.88 -5.11 4.49
C ASP A 75 7.74 -4.54 3.36
N TYR A 76 9.00 -4.95 3.32
CA TYR A 76 9.93 -4.59 2.25
C TYR A 76 11.10 -5.56 2.20
N GLY A 77 11.42 -6.03 1.00
CA GLY A 77 12.62 -6.81 0.82
C GLY A 77 12.77 -7.37 -0.59
N PRO A 78 13.81 -8.21 -0.78
CA PRO A 78 14.07 -8.82 -2.08
C PRO A 78 12.97 -9.82 -2.45
N ILE A 79 12.85 -10.06 -3.76
CA ILE A 79 11.93 -11.05 -4.33
C ILE A 79 12.14 -12.42 -3.69
N GLY A 80 11.05 -13.05 -3.24
CA GLY A 80 11.06 -14.33 -2.54
C GLY A 80 11.15 -14.21 -1.02
N THR A 81 11.60 -13.06 -0.50
CA THR A 81 11.58 -12.74 0.93
C THR A 81 10.45 -11.78 1.25
N GLY A 82 10.49 -10.57 0.68
CA GLY A 82 9.44 -9.56 0.82
C GLY A 82 8.19 -9.94 0.03
N LYS A 83 7.05 -9.38 0.43
CA LYS A 83 5.72 -9.66 -0.13
C LYS A 83 5.18 -8.48 -0.91
N GLY A 84 4.36 -8.81 -1.90
CA GLY A 84 3.59 -7.85 -2.69
C GLY A 84 2.10 -7.99 -2.41
N CYS A 85 1.35 -6.92 -2.66
CA CYS A 85 -0.10 -6.91 -2.42
C CYS A 85 -0.92 -7.69 -3.47
N GLY A 86 -0.35 -8.02 -4.62
CA GLY A 86 -1.09 -8.69 -5.70
C GLY A 86 -1.81 -7.70 -6.62
N ILE A 87 -2.83 -8.17 -7.35
CA ILE A 87 -3.66 -7.30 -8.23
C ILE A 87 -4.72 -6.56 -7.42
N HIS A 88 -5.24 -7.24 -6.38
CA HIS A 88 -6.27 -6.77 -5.48
C HIS A 88 -6.01 -7.42 -4.12
N PHE A 89 -6.01 -6.63 -3.06
CA PHE A 89 -5.84 -7.12 -1.69
C PHE A 89 -7.07 -6.78 -0.85
N ALA A 90 -7.18 -7.39 0.31
CA ALA A 90 -8.27 -7.11 1.24
C ALA A 90 -7.74 -6.64 2.58
N VAL A 91 -8.53 -5.82 3.25
CA VAL A 91 -8.25 -5.34 4.60
C VAL A 91 -9.49 -5.62 5.46
N ALA A 92 -9.30 -6.31 6.58
CA ALA A 92 -10.38 -6.68 7.50
C ALA A 92 -9.83 -7.00 8.89
N ASP A 93 -10.62 -6.82 9.96
CA ASP A 93 -10.29 -7.33 11.28
C ASP A 93 -10.55 -8.84 11.34
N LEU A 94 -9.52 -9.65 11.07
CA LEU A 94 -9.65 -11.10 11.00
C LEU A 94 -9.70 -11.75 12.38
N ARG A 95 -9.24 -11.02 13.41
CA ARG A 95 -9.05 -11.54 14.77
C ARG A 95 -10.01 -10.95 15.80
N GLY A 96 -10.88 -10.02 15.41
CA GLY A 96 -11.80 -9.34 16.32
C GLY A 96 -11.09 -8.39 17.29
N THR A 97 -9.93 -7.85 16.90
CA THR A 97 -9.10 -6.98 17.74
C THR A 97 -9.48 -5.50 17.66
N GLY A 98 -10.39 -5.15 16.76
CA GLY A 98 -10.68 -3.78 16.36
C GLY A 98 -9.60 -3.17 15.45
N ARG A 99 -8.55 -3.92 15.09
CA ARG A 99 -7.49 -3.48 14.18
C ARG A 99 -7.62 -4.18 12.85
N MET A 100 -7.35 -3.46 11.78
CA MET A 100 -7.42 -3.97 10.43
C MET A 100 -6.17 -4.78 10.07
N ASP A 101 -6.36 -6.03 9.64
CA ASP A 101 -5.32 -6.92 9.12
C ASP A 101 -5.31 -6.89 7.58
N LEU A 102 -4.17 -7.18 6.94
CA LEU A 102 -4.01 -7.12 5.48
C LEU A 102 -3.83 -8.52 4.87
N VAL A 103 -4.62 -8.82 3.84
CA VAL A 103 -4.61 -10.09 3.09
C VAL A 103 -4.07 -9.83 1.69
N ALA A 104 -2.82 -10.24 1.45
CA ALA A 104 -2.04 -9.93 0.25
C ALA A 104 -1.80 -11.17 -0.64
N PRO A 105 -2.55 -11.35 -1.73
CA PRO A 105 -2.32 -12.42 -2.72
C PRO A 105 -1.21 -12.04 -3.72
N GLY A 106 0.02 -11.99 -3.25
CA GLY A 106 1.22 -11.75 -4.07
C GLY A 106 1.51 -12.87 -5.08
N LYS A 107 2.48 -12.65 -5.97
CA LYS A 107 2.89 -13.68 -6.96
C LYS A 107 3.53 -14.91 -6.33
N ASP A 108 4.08 -14.75 -5.14
CA ASP A 108 4.74 -15.79 -4.35
C ASP A 108 3.77 -16.53 -3.41
N GLY A 109 2.48 -16.18 -3.42
CA GLY A 109 1.44 -16.84 -2.62
C GLY A 109 0.57 -15.84 -1.85
N LEU A 110 -0.23 -16.37 -0.93
CA LEU A 110 -1.08 -15.58 -0.04
C LEU A 110 -0.34 -15.32 1.27
N SER A 111 -0.18 -14.05 1.62
CA SER A 111 0.31 -13.63 2.93
C SER A 111 -0.79 -12.90 3.70
N VAL A 112 -0.82 -13.09 5.02
CA VAL A 112 -1.65 -12.30 5.94
C VAL A 112 -0.74 -11.55 6.89
N PHE A 113 -0.92 -10.24 6.98
CA PHE A 113 -0.22 -9.35 7.88
C PHE A 113 -1.17 -8.98 9.01
N TYR A 114 -0.85 -9.47 10.21
CA TYR A 114 -1.62 -9.19 11.40
C TYR A 114 -1.15 -7.89 12.03
N ASN A 115 -2.10 -6.99 12.32
CA ASN A 115 -1.81 -5.69 12.89
C ASN A 115 -1.67 -5.78 14.41
N GLU A 116 -0.46 -5.50 14.91
CA GLU A 116 -0.12 -5.59 16.33
C GLU A 116 -0.27 -4.25 17.09
N GLY A 117 -0.58 -3.15 16.41
CA GLY A 117 -0.91 -1.85 17.03
C GLY A 117 0.26 -1.14 17.71
N ILE A 118 1.44 -1.13 17.08
CA ILE A 118 2.66 -0.44 17.57
C ILE A 118 2.76 0.96 16.97
#